data_AF-B9VTS9-F1
#
_entry.id   AF-B9VTS9-F1
#
_cell.length_a   1.000
_cell.length_b   1.000
_cell.length_c   1.000
_cell.angle_alpha   90.00
_cell.angle_beta   90.00
_cell.angle_gamma   90.00
#
_symmetry.space_group_name_H-M   'P 1'
#
loop_
_entity.id
_entity.type
_entity.pdbx_description
1 polymer ?
#
loop_
_entity_poly.entity_id
_entity_poly.type
_entity_poly.pdbx_seq_one_letter_code
_entity_poly.pdbx_strand_id
1 'polypeptide(L)'
;MGNARHHLCAAYHVLRTCHDNCKLMPEEFVLQKADFEIHFLELSHHWVKYGLTLFKLSKKKILNKYFSEPSCRTDLWKTVEMADDNHDTKIQEENLKDLGAEKSKGDGTPEKLFSFPSLDLIEMESKVPLGLVCTAEDARKLFAFTHKWLMRAKHYYDFEHHSAQYISCSLQLAELYEHLAFFERNIDNQYSIQKRRADVLENLNSLLKTCDNMMSVQIDVIRELSQVQLELMALNLQKLWRQESQTNIFNLDNDADSIINSLDSDSTKTITEKTLNTSCKNVFLRKMEATTSLNEKLYRLSGHLGLKTPSQLSFGTGILKN
;
A
#
# COMPACT_ATOMS: atom_id res chain seq x y z
N MET A 1 -8.39 11.20 -10.76
CA MET A 1 -7.40 10.16 -11.11
C MET A 1 -7.44 9.80 -12.59
N GLY A 2 -8.61 9.56 -13.19
CA GLY A 2 -8.70 9.22 -14.62
C GLY A 2 -8.02 10.22 -15.54
N ASN A 3 -8.24 11.52 -15.37
CA ASN A 3 -7.61 12.53 -16.22
C ASN A 3 -6.07 12.50 -16.13
N ALA A 4 -5.51 12.31 -14.92
CA ALA A 4 -4.06 12.24 -14.73
C ALA A 4 -3.42 11.07 -15.50
N ARG A 5 -4.11 9.93 -15.61
CA ARG A 5 -3.64 8.79 -16.41
C ARG A 5 -3.47 9.17 -17.89
N HIS A 6 -4.48 9.80 -18.50
CA HIS A 6 -4.44 10.19 -19.91
C HIS A 6 -3.29 11.18 -20.18
N HIS A 7 -3.12 12.19 -19.32
CA HIS A 7 -2.02 13.15 -19.43
C HIS A 7 -0.64 12.50 -19.29
N LEU A 8 -0.45 11.58 -18.34
CA LEU A 8 0.83 10.91 -18.15
C LEU A 8 1.16 9.91 -19.27
N CYS A 9 0.14 9.23 -19.81
CA CYS A 9 0.29 8.40 -21.00
C CYS A 9 0.67 9.25 -22.23
N ALA A 10 0.00 10.38 -22.45
CA ALA A 10 0.32 11.30 -23.53
C ALA A 10 1.74 11.86 -23.40
N ALA A 11 2.12 12.31 -22.19
CA ALA A 11 3.47 12.82 -21.92
C ALA A 11 4.54 11.75 -22.19
N TYR A 12 4.32 10.51 -21.74
CA TYR A 12 5.23 9.41 -22.05
C TYR A 12 5.33 9.16 -23.56
N HIS A 13 4.20 9.12 -24.26
CA HIS A 13 4.15 8.86 -25.69
C HIS A 13 4.95 9.91 -26.46
N VAL A 14 4.66 11.20 -26.22
CA VAL A 14 5.39 12.32 -26.85
C VAL A 14 6.88 12.26 -26.52
N LEU A 15 7.25 12.06 -25.25
CA LEU A 15 8.64 12.00 -24.83
C LEU A 15 9.39 10.83 -25.49
N ARG A 16 8.75 9.67 -25.57
CA ARG A 16 9.30 8.48 -26.23
C ARG A 16 9.47 8.69 -27.73
N THR A 17 8.47 9.23 -28.41
CA THR A 17 8.54 9.54 -29.85
C THR A 17 9.64 10.54 -30.14
N CYS A 18 9.75 11.62 -29.36
CA CYS A 18 10.84 12.58 -29.49
C CYS A 18 12.20 11.92 -29.28
N HIS A 19 12.37 11.16 -28.20
CA HIS A 19 13.61 10.46 -27.89
C HIS A 19 14.01 9.45 -28.99
N ASP A 20 13.06 8.68 -29.52
CA ASP A 20 13.32 7.71 -30.60
C ASP A 20 13.65 8.41 -31.93
N ASN A 21 13.01 9.54 -32.23
CA ASN A 21 13.35 10.37 -33.40
C ASN A 21 14.74 11.02 -33.27
N CYS A 22 15.13 11.43 -32.06
CA CYS A 22 16.45 12.01 -31.79
C CYS A 22 17.59 11.00 -32.01
N LYS A 23 17.35 9.69 -31.80
CA LYS A 23 18.35 8.64 -32.13
C LYS A 23 18.69 8.56 -33.62
N LEU A 24 17.82 9.07 -34.48
CA LEU A 24 17.99 9.07 -35.93
C LEU A 24 18.73 10.32 -36.44
N MET A 25 19.05 11.28 -35.57
CA MET A 25 19.75 12.52 -35.93
C MET A 25 21.28 12.35 -35.83
N PRO A 26 22.06 13.07 -36.66
CA PRO A 26 23.53 13.02 -36.61
C PRO A 26 24.09 13.43 -35.23
N GLU A 27 25.22 12.82 -34.85
CA GLU A 27 25.90 12.95 -33.55
C GLU A 27 26.35 14.38 -33.20
N GLU A 28 26.26 15.33 -34.12
CA GLU A 28 26.62 16.73 -33.92
C GLU A 28 25.55 17.52 -33.10
N PHE A 29 24.39 16.92 -32.82
CA PHE A 29 23.29 17.48 -32.00
C PHE A 29 23.20 16.90 -30.57
N VAL A 30 24.28 16.26 -30.07
CA VAL A 30 24.37 15.38 -28.87
C VAL A 30 24.03 16.00 -27.50
N LEU A 31 23.65 17.28 -27.42
CA LEU A 31 23.17 17.88 -26.17
C LEU A 31 21.84 17.28 -25.64
N GLN A 32 21.10 16.50 -26.43
CA GLN A 32 19.74 16.07 -26.09
C GLN A 32 19.61 14.85 -25.16
N LYS A 33 20.61 13.95 -25.05
CA LYS A 33 20.39 12.65 -24.39
C LYS A 33 20.21 12.76 -22.88
N ALA A 34 21.02 13.58 -22.21
CA ALA A 34 20.91 13.81 -20.76
C ALA A 34 19.58 14.50 -20.41
N ASP A 35 19.13 15.43 -21.25
CA ASP A 35 17.86 16.15 -21.08
C ASP A 35 16.66 15.18 -21.14
N PHE A 36 16.67 14.22 -22.07
CA PHE A 36 15.62 13.20 -22.15
C PHE A 36 15.60 12.29 -20.91
N GLU A 37 16.74 11.89 -20.37
CA GLU A 37 16.78 11.07 -19.16
C GLU A 37 16.22 11.82 -17.94
N ILE A 38 16.49 13.13 -17.82
CA ILE A 38 15.88 13.99 -16.79
C ILE A 38 14.35 14.02 -16.94
N HIS A 39 13.83 14.22 -18.16
CA HIS A 39 12.38 14.22 -18.37
C HIS A 39 11.74 12.85 -18.11
N PHE A 40 12.42 11.74 -18.45
CA PHE A 40 11.94 10.40 -18.10
C PHE A 40 11.99 10.16 -16.59
N LEU A 41 12.95 10.75 -15.88
CA LEU A 41 13.03 10.70 -14.43
C LEU A 41 11.88 11.48 -13.77
N GLU A 42 11.60 12.70 -14.24
CA GLU A 42 10.44 13.49 -13.80
C GLU A 42 9.15 12.73 -14.01
N LEU A 43 8.97 12.15 -15.21
CA LEU A 43 7.80 11.34 -15.53
C LEU A 43 7.69 10.11 -14.61
N SER A 44 8.82 9.51 -14.24
CA SER A 44 8.85 8.39 -13.28
C SER A 44 8.29 8.82 -11.92
N HIS A 45 8.68 9.98 -11.41
CA HIS A 45 8.13 10.53 -10.15
C HIS A 45 6.62 10.77 -10.22
N HIS A 46 6.12 11.27 -11.34
CA HIS A 46 4.68 11.48 -11.52
C HIS A 46 3.91 10.15 -11.55
N TRP A 47 4.46 9.11 -12.17
CA TRP A 47 3.87 7.77 -12.13
C TRP A 47 3.89 7.16 -10.72
N VAL A 48 4.96 7.36 -9.96
CA VAL A 48 5.03 6.93 -8.55
C VAL A 48 3.97 7.65 -7.73
N LYS A 49 3.86 8.98 -7.87
CA LYS A 49 2.85 9.78 -7.19
C LYS A 49 1.44 9.34 -7.55
N TYR A 50 1.18 9.05 -8.82
CA TYR A 50 -0.09 8.49 -9.28
C TYR A 50 -0.42 7.17 -8.55
N GLY A 51 0.52 6.21 -8.57
CA GLY A 51 0.33 4.90 -7.97
C GLY A 51 0.09 4.95 -6.46
N LEU A 52 0.93 5.69 -5.73
CA LEU A 52 0.77 5.89 -4.29
C LEU A 52 -0.54 6.61 -3.95
N THR A 53 -0.93 7.61 -4.74
CA THR A 53 -2.22 8.31 -4.53
C THR A 53 -3.40 7.37 -4.73
N LEU A 54 -3.34 6.51 -5.75
CA LEU A 54 -4.40 5.54 -6.02
C LEU A 54 -4.52 4.53 -4.89
N PHE A 55 -3.40 4.01 -4.36
CA PHE A 55 -3.40 3.18 -3.15
C PHE A 55 -4.01 3.89 -1.94
N LYS A 56 -3.60 5.14 -1.67
CA LYS A 56 -4.11 5.94 -0.54
C LYS A 56 -5.62 6.15 -0.62
N LEU A 57 -6.13 6.53 -1.81
CA LEU A 57 -7.57 6.72 -2.03
C LEU A 57 -8.33 5.41 -1.84
N SER A 58 -7.79 4.30 -2.33
CA SER A 58 -8.39 2.97 -2.22
C SER A 58 -8.47 2.50 -0.77
N LYS A 59 -7.34 2.59 -0.03
CA LYS A 59 -7.26 2.29 1.40
C LYS A 59 -8.23 3.17 2.20
N LYS A 60 -8.27 4.47 1.93
CA LYS A 60 -9.21 5.41 2.58
C LYS A 60 -10.67 5.02 2.33
N LYS A 61 -11.06 4.66 1.10
CA LYS A 61 -12.43 4.23 0.77
C LYS A 61 -12.83 2.99 1.57
N ILE A 62 -11.96 1.99 1.63
CA ILE A 62 -12.21 0.74 2.36
C ILE A 62 -12.34 0.99 3.86
N LEU A 63 -11.41 1.75 4.45
CA LEU A 63 -11.46 2.09 5.87
C LEU A 63 -12.70 2.91 6.22
N ASN A 64 -13.06 3.89 5.39
CA ASN A 64 -14.28 4.68 5.61
C ASN A 64 -15.53 3.79 5.61
N LYS A 65 -15.63 2.82 4.68
CA LYS A 65 -16.75 1.88 4.65
C LYS A 65 -16.78 1.02 5.92
N TYR A 66 -15.64 0.46 6.32
CA TYR A 66 -15.50 -0.36 7.53
C TYR A 66 -15.93 0.40 8.80
N PHE A 67 -15.58 1.68 8.92
CA PHE A 67 -15.94 2.48 10.09
C PHE A 67 -17.36 3.07 10.06
N SER A 68 -17.98 3.20 8.89
CA SER A 68 -19.32 3.80 8.74
C SER A 68 -20.46 2.81 8.98
N GLU A 69 -20.21 1.50 8.89
CA GLU A 69 -21.22 0.46 9.08
C GLU A 69 -21.14 -0.13 10.51
N PRO A 70 -22.01 0.28 11.46
CA PRO A 70 -21.96 -0.20 12.85
C PRO A 70 -22.36 -1.68 13.02
N SER A 71 -22.96 -2.33 12.02
CA SER A 71 -23.43 -3.73 12.12
C SER A 71 -22.40 -4.78 11.69
N CYS A 72 -21.33 -4.40 11.00
CA CYS A 72 -20.33 -5.33 10.45
C CYS A 72 -18.95 -5.07 11.07
N ARG A 73 -18.84 -5.24 12.38
CA ARG A 73 -17.52 -5.35 13.04
C ARG A 73 -16.82 -6.70 12.80
N THR A 74 -17.31 -7.48 11.84
CA THR A 74 -16.81 -8.82 11.56
C THR A 74 -16.14 -8.82 10.19
N ASP A 75 -14.81 -8.77 10.23
CA ASP A 75 -13.85 -8.88 9.13
C ASP A 75 -13.72 -7.70 8.17
N LEU A 76 -12.60 -6.96 8.31
CA LEU A 76 -12.08 -6.01 7.30
C LEU A 76 -12.07 -6.62 5.90
N TRP A 77 -11.80 -7.92 5.79
CA TRP A 77 -11.76 -8.67 4.54
C TRP A 77 -13.11 -8.77 3.83
N LYS A 78 -14.22 -8.86 4.57
CA LYS A 78 -15.57 -8.81 3.98
C LYS A 78 -15.86 -7.44 3.38
N THR A 79 -15.34 -6.37 4.00
CA THR A 79 -15.49 -5.01 3.46
C THR A 79 -14.73 -4.82 2.15
N VAL A 80 -13.53 -5.43 2.04
CA VAL A 80 -12.73 -5.45 0.81
C VAL A 80 -13.49 -6.16 -0.33
N GLU A 81 -14.23 -7.23 -0.03
CA GLU A 81 -15.02 -7.99 -1.00
C GLU A 81 -16.35 -7.31 -1.36
N MET A 82 -17.06 -6.73 -0.40
CA MET A 82 -18.33 -6.02 -0.65
C MET A 82 -18.16 -4.66 -1.35
N ALA A 83 -16.93 -4.23 -1.63
CA ALA A 83 -16.67 -3.02 -2.40
C ALA A 83 -17.02 -3.18 -3.90
N ASP A 84 -17.32 -4.40 -4.34
CA ASP A 84 -17.63 -4.77 -5.74
C ASP A 84 -19.08 -4.44 -6.16
N ASP A 85 -20.02 -4.32 -5.20
CA ASP A 85 -21.47 -4.38 -5.50
C ASP A 85 -22.23 -3.04 -5.53
N ASN A 86 -21.56 -1.87 -5.63
CA ASN A 86 -22.31 -0.61 -5.73
C ASN A 86 -21.77 0.31 -6.81
N HIS A 87 -22.57 0.40 -7.88
CA HIS A 87 -22.39 1.25 -9.04
C HIS A 87 -22.07 2.71 -8.65
N ASP A 88 -21.05 3.25 -9.31
CA ASP A 88 -20.62 4.65 -9.28
C ASP A 88 -21.79 5.63 -9.41
N THR A 89 -22.00 6.51 -8.42
CA THR A 89 -22.68 7.81 -8.66
C THR A 89 -22.61 8.85 -7.54
N LYS A 90 -22.14 8.54 -6.32
CA LYS A 90 -22.28 9.49 -5.19
C LYS A 90 -21.03 10.15 -4.60
N ILE A 91 -19.82 9.88 -5.13
CA ILE A 91 -18.57 10.38 -4.51
C ILE A 91 -18.08 11.74 -5.08
N GLN A 92 -18.74 12.28 -6.12
CA GLN A 92 -18.23 13.50 -6.77
C GLN A 92 -18.55 14.82 -6.04
N GLU A 93 -19.50 14.89 -5.10
CA GLU A 93 -19.94 16.20 -4.55
C GLU A 93 -19.17 16.71 -3.33
N GLU A 94 -18.49 15.88 -2.54
CA GLU A 94 -17.93 16.34 -1.26
C GLU A 94 -16.47 16.82 -1.31
N ASN A 95 -15.73 16.57 -2.41
CA ASN A 95 -14.31 16.97 -2.52
C ASN A 95 -14.05 18.20 -3.41
N LEU A 96 -15.09 18.90 -3.88
CA LEU A 96 -14.97 20.02 -4.84
C LEU A 96 -15.19 21.42 -4.26
N LYS A 97 -15.28 21.58 -2.93
CA LYS A 97 -15.50 22.90 -2.30
C LYS A 97 -14.23 23.71 -2.06
N ASP A 98 -13.06 23.23 -2.46
CA ASP A 98 -11.80 23.96 -2.28
C ASP A 98 -11.02 23.99 -3.59
N LEU A 99 -11.47 24.80 -4.55
CA LEU A 99 -10.68 25.48 -5.58
C LEU A 99 -11.59 26.41 -6.39
N GLY A 100 -11.05 27.60 -6.67
CA GLY A 100 -11.74 28.79 -7.17
C GLY A 100 -12.72 28.61 -8.33
N ALA A 101 -13.79 29.40 -8.25
CA ALA A 101 -14.82 29.54 -9.26
C ALA A 101 -14.30 30.15 -10.56
N GLU A 102 -14.45 29.44 -11.67
CA GLU A 102 -14.81 30.04 -12.96
C GLU A 102 -15.84 29.14 -13.65
N LYS A 103 -17.04 29.69 -13.84
CA LYS A 103 -18.14 29.04 -14.56
C LYS A 103 -17.93 29.25 -16.07
N SER A 104 -17.74 28.17 -16.81
CA SER A 104 -18.05 28.15 -18.24
C SER A 104 -19.04 27.03 -18.51
N LYS A 105 -20.22 27.41 -19.04
CA LYS A 105 -21.25 26.49 -19.51
C LYS A 105 -20.80 25.89 -20.84
N GLY A 106 -20.51 24.60 -20.86
CA GLY A 106 -20.29 23.83 -22.08
C GLY A 106 -20.79 22.41 -21.87
N ASP A 107 -21.82 22.05 -22.63
CA ASP A 107 -22.38 20.70 -22.72
C ASP A 107 -21.32 19.76 -23.31
N GLY A 108 -20.65 19.01 -22.44
CA GLY A 108 -19.62 18.05 -22.80
C GLY A 108 -19.34 17.15 -21.60
N THR A 109 -19.55 15.85 -21.77
CA THR A 109 -19.17 14.83 -20.79
C THR A 109 -17.74 15.10 -20.28
N PRO A 110 -17.51 15.26 -18.97
CA PRO A 110 -16.24 15.78 -18.42
C PRO A 110 -15.02 14.88 -18.70
N GLU A 111 -15.24 13.64 -19.14
CA GLU A 111 -14.17 12.68 -19.49
C GLU A 111 -13.54 12.94 -20.87
N LYS A 112 -14.27 13.56 -21.81
CA LYS A 112 -13.75 13.77 -23.18
C LYS A 112 -12.82 14.97 -23.32
N LEU A 113 -12.90 15.94 -22.40
CA LEU A 113 -12.13 17.19 -22.45
C LEU A 113 -10.62 16.99 -22.21
N PHE A 114 -10.22 15.85 -21.65
CA PHE A 114 -8.83 15.55 -21.28
C PHE A 114 -8.27 14.32 -22.00
N SER A 115 -8.94 13.90 -23.07
CA SER A 115 -8.46 12.86 -23.97
C SER A 115 -7.61 13.47 -25.09
N PHE A 116 -6.69 12.69 -25.67
CA PHE A 116 -5.81 13.13 -26.76
C PHE A 116 -6.08 12.30 -28.02
N PRO A 117 -7.15 12.58 -28.79
CA PRO A 117 -7.58 11.73 -29.91
C PRO A 117 -6.57 11.67 -31.06
N SER A 118 -5.68 12.66 -31.15
CA SER A 118 -4.60 12.72 -32.13
C SER A 118 -3.42 11.78 -31.81
N LEU A 119 -3.39 11.19 -30.61
CA LEU A 119 -2.35 10.27 -30.17
C LEU A 119 -2.94 8.87 -30.00
N ASP A 120 -2.24 7.85 -30.50
CA ASP A 120 -2.61 6.46 -30.23
C ASP A 120 -2.08 6.03 -28.85
N LEU A 121 -2.93 6.15 -27.83
CA LEU A 121 -2.59 5.86 -26.42
C LEU A 121 -3.17 4.54 -25.91
N ILE A 122 -3.91 3.79 -26.73
CA ILE A 122 -4.71 2.63 -26.31
C ILE A 122 -3.82 1.54 -25.66
N GLU A 123 -2.69 1.23 -26.29
CA GLU A 123 -1.76 0.21 -25.80
C GLU A 123 -1.14 0.59 -24.45
N MET A 124 -0.98 1.89 -24.20
CA MET A 124 -0.41 2.38 -22.96
C MET A 124 -1.43 2.45 -21.84
N GLU A 125 -2.60 3.01 -22.12
CA GLU A 125 -3.65 3.18 -21.12
C GLU A 125 -4.18 1.85 -20.60
N SER A 126 -4.20 0.81 -21.43
CA SER A 126 -4.56 -0.56 -21.02
C SER A 126 -3.60 -1.15 -19.98
N LYS A 127 -2.32 -0.72 -19.98
CA LYS A 127 -1.30 -1.18 -19.03
C LYS A 127 -1.32 -0.42 -17.70
N VAL A 128 -2.01 0.72 -17.65
CA VAL A 128 -2.05 1.57 -16.45
C VAL A 128 -3.35 1.37 -15.69
N PRO A 129 -3.30 0.89 -14.43
CA PRO A 129 -4.50 0.74 -13.61
C PRO A 129 -5.23 2.07 -13.40
N LEU A 130 -6.53 2.09 -13.65
CA LEU A 130 -7.40 3.27 -13.53
C LEU A 130 -8.27 3.25 -12.26
N GLY A 131 -8.86 2.08 -11.98
CA GLY A 131 -9.82 1.89 -10.90
C GLY A 131 -9.18 1.92 -9.52
N LEU A 132 -10.00 2.21 -8.51
CA LEU A 132 -9.60 2.00 -7.12
C LEU A 132 -9.29 0.52 -6.90
N VAL A 133 -8.29 0.26 -6.05
CA VAL A 133 -7.86 -1.08 -5.70
C VAL A 133 -8.86 -1.67 -4.72
N CYS A 134 -9.52 -2.75 -5.12
CA CYS A 134 -10.44 -3.50 -4.27
C CYS A 134 -9.96 -4.93 -3.99
N THR A 135 -9.03 -5.47 -4.79
CA THR A 135 -8.55 -6.85 -4.63
C THR A 135 -7.02 -6.92 -4.47
N ALA A 136 -6.54 -8.05 -3.92
CA ALA A 136 -5.12 -8.34 -3.82
C ALA A 136 -4.44 -8.44 -5.21
N GLU A 137 -5.19 -8.85 -6.23
CA GLU A 137 -4.70 -8.93 -7.60
C GLU A 137 -4.49 -7.54 -8.21
N ASP A 138 -5.46 -6.65 -8.03
CA ASP A 138 -5.34 -5.26 -8.51
C ASP A 138 -4.22 -4.52 -7.78
N ALA A 139 -4.07 -4.79 -6.48
CA ALA A 139 -2.96 -4.27 -5.69
C ALA A 139 -1.62 -4.73 -6.25
N ARG A 140 -1.47 -6.02 -6.61
CA ARG A 140 -0.25 -6.55 -7.23
C ARG A 140 0.03 -5.92 -8.60
N LYS A 141 -0.99 -5.73 -9.44
CA LYS A 141 -0.85 -5.05 -10.75
C LYS A 141 -0.38 -3.60 -10.57
N LEU A 142 -1.03 -2.84 -9.68
CA LEU A 142 -0.65 -1.46 -9.39
C LEU A 142 0.72 -1.36 -8.73
N PHE A 143 1.06 -2.29 -7.83
CA PHE A 143 2.38 -2.38 -7.22
C PHE A 143 3.44 -2.61 -8.28
N ALA A 144 3.27 -3.60 -9.17
CA ALA A 144 4.25 -3.90 -10.22
C ALA A 144 4.48 -2.70 -11.15
N PHE A 145 3.40 -2.01 -11.54
CA PHE A 145 3.48 -0.79 -12.33
C PHE A 145 4.24 0.33 -11.59
N THR A 146 3.84 0.64 -10.36
CA THR A 146 4.42 1.74 -9.56
C THR A 146 5.88 1.44 -9.20
N HIS A 147 6.18 0.20 -8.81
CA HIS A 147 7.51 -0.27 -8.45
C HIS A 147 8.48 -0.15 -9.64
N LYS A 148 8.05 -0.48 -10.86
CA LYS A 148 8.89 -0.31 -12.07
C LYS A 148 9.37 1.14 -12.22
N TRP A 149 8.46 2.10 -12.09
CA TRP A 149 8.78 3.53 -12.21
C TRP A 149 9.59 4.04 -11.02
N LEU A 150 9.28 3.57 -9.82
CA LEU A 150 10.03 3.92 -8.62
C LEU A 150 11.47 3.42 -8.68
N MET A 151 11.68 2.19 -9.14
CA MET A 151 13.03 1.67 -9.32
C MET A 151 13.77 2.45 -10.40
N ARG A 152 13.11 2.82 -11.52
CA ARG A 152 13.74 3.71 -12.52
C ARG A 152 14.21 5.02 -11.89
N ALA A 153 13.38 5.67 -11.08
CA ALA A 153 13.77 6.91 -10.40
C ALA A 153 14.88 6.69 -9.36
N LYS A 154 14.79 5.62 -8.55
CA LYS A 154 15.78 5.30 -7.52
C LYS A 154 17.16 5.01 -8.11
N HIS A 155 17.26 4.31 -9.25
CA HIS A 155 18.55 4.02 -9.89
C HIS A 155 19.26 5.24 -10.46
N TYR A 156 18.54 6.36 -10.67
CA TYR A 156 19.15 7.60 -11.11
C TYR A 156 19.87 8.33 -9.97
N TYR A 157 19.43 8.12 -8.73
CA TYR A 157 19.97 8.82 -7.57
C TYR A 157 20.99 7.96 -6.83
N ASP A 158 22.13 8.56 -6.54
CA ASP A 158 23.10 8.04 -5.59
C ASP A 158 22.97 8.73 -4.24
N PHE A 159 23.21 8.01 -3.16
CA PHE A 159 23.11 8.57 -1.82
C PHE A 159 24.14 9.69 -1.57
N GLU A 160 25.33 9.60 -2.16
CA GLU A 160 26.40 10.59 -1.98
C GLU A 160 26.07 11.95 -2.62
N HIS A 161 25.56 11.91 -3.86
CA HIS A 161 25.35 13.11 -4.69
C HIS A 161 23.90 13.64 -4.60
N HIS A 162 22.94 12.76 -4.33
CA HIS A 162 21.50 13.03 -4.37
C HIS A 162 20.79 12.45 -3.13
N SER A 163 21.37 12.67 -1.95
CA SER A 163 20.92 12.07 -0.67
C SER A 163 19.42 12.28 -0.43
N ALA A 164 18.91 13.50 -0.57
CA ALA A 164 17.51 13.84 -0.34
C ALA A 164 16.56 13.06 -1.27
N GLN A 165 16.90 12.97 -2.56
CA GLN A 165 16.10 12.25 -3.55
C GLN A 165 16.18 10.74 -3.33
N TYR A 166 17.36 10.21 -2.98
CA TYR A 166 17.56 8.80 -2.64
C TYR A 166 16.73 8.39 -1.41
N ILE A 167 16.77 9.21 -0.35
CA ILE A 167 15.97 9.03 0.87
C ILE A 167 14.49 9.03 0.50
N SER A 168 14.04 10.02 -0.28
CA SER A 168 12.64 10.13 -0.71
C SER A 168 12.17 8.89 -1.48
N CYS A 169 12.93 8.42 -2.47
CA CYS A 169 12.62 7.20 -3.22
C CYS A 169 12.60 5.95 -2.32
N SER A 170 13.47 5.88 -1.31
CA SER A 170 13.53 4.76 -0.38
C SER A 170 12.32 4.74 0.57
N LEU A 171 11.90 5.90 1.06
CA LEU A 171 10.68 6.04 1.86
C LEU A 171 9.42 5.75 1.04
N GLN A 172 9.37 6.22 -0.21
CA GLN A 172 8.28 5.87 -1.15
C GLN A 172 8.22 4.36 -1.42
N LEU A 173 9.37 3.68 -1.45
CA LEU A 173 9.43 2.23 -1.63
C LEU A 173 8.90 1.49 -0.40
N ALA A 174 9.25 1.95 0.80
CA ALA A 174 8.68 1.43 2.05
C ALA A 174 7.16 1.65 2.12
N GLU A 175 6.69 2.85 1.76
CA GLU A 175 5.26 3.20 1.67
C GLU A 175 4.52 2.31 0.65
N LEU A 176 5.15 2.03 -0.49
CA LEU A 176 4.59 1.14 -1.52
C LEU A 176 4.44 -0.31 -1.01
N TYR A 177 5.41 -0.82 -0.24
CA TYR A 177 5.30 -2.13 0.39
C TYR A 177 4.22 -2.17 1.48
N GLU A 178 4.05 -1.10 2.26
CA GLU A 178 2.94 -1.00 3.23
C GLU A 178 1.58 -1.13 2.51
N HIS A 179 1.41 -0.40 1.40
CA HIS A 179 0.17 -0.48 0.64
C HIS A 179 -0.08 -1.88 0.10
N LEU A 180 0.93 -2.56 -0.45
CA LEU A 180 0.76 -3.94 -0.90
C LEU A 180 0.41 -4.89 0.25
N ALA A 181 1.07 -4.76 1.40
CA ALA A 181 0.80 -5.58 2.58
C ALA A 181 -0.64 -5.41 3.10
N PHE A 182 -1.23 -4.22 2.97
CA PHE A 182 -2.63 -3.97 3.36
C PHE A 182 -3.63 -4.79 2.55
N PHE A 183 -3.39 -4.98 1.24
CA PHE A 183 -4.29 -5.74 0.36
C PHE A 183 -3.99 -7.24 0.32
N GLU A 184 -2.90 -7.69 0.93
CA GLU A 184 -2.48 -9.08 0.90
C GLU A 184 -3.20 -9.93 1.96
N ARG A 185 -3.94 -10.95 1.50
CA ARG A 185 -4.77 -11.81 2.35
C ARG A 185 -3.98 -12.94 2.99
N ASN A 186 -2.98 -13.44 2.27
CA ASN A 186 -2.18 -14.56 2.76
C ASN A 186 -1.15 -14.03 3.77
N ILE A 187 -1.20 -14.54 5.00
CA ILE A 187 -0.32 -14.09 6.11
C ILE A 187 1.16 -14.31 5.79
N ASP A 188 1.51 -15.38 5.06
CA ASP A 188 2.90 -15.62 4.66
C ASP A 188 3.40 -14.62 3.63
N ASN A 189 2.57 -14.30 2.62
CA ASN A 189 2.87 -13.26 1.65
C ASN A 189 2.96 -11.89 2.34
N GLN A 190 1.99 -11.56 3.21
CA GLN A 190 1.95 -10.31 3.95
C GLN A 190 3.21 -10.16 4.83
N TYR A 191 3.63 -11.23 5.51
CA TYR A 191 4.88 -11.28 6.26
C TYR A 191 6.09 -11.04 5.36
N SER A 192 6.17 -11.71 4.20
CA SER A 192 7.27 -11.53 3.25
C SER A 192 7.36 -10.08 2.75
N ILE A 193 6.22 -9.46 2.45
CA ILE A 193 6.14 -8.06 2.01
C ILE A 193 6.60 -7.12 3.13
N GLN A 194 6.13 -7.32 4.36
CA GLN A 194 6.55 -6.51 5.51
C GLN A 194 8.03 -6.67 5.84
N LYS A 195 8.59 -7.87 5.65
CA LYS A 195 10.03 -8.09 5.76
C LYS A 195 10.81 -7.27 4.74
N ARG A 196 10.37 -7.25 3.47
CA ARG A 196 11.00 -6.39 2.44
C ARG A 196 10.91 -4.91 2.79
N ARG A 197 9.79 -4.46 3.39
CA ARG A 197 9.66 -3.10 3.90
C ARG A 197 10.69 -2.81 4.99
N ALA A 198 10.85 -3.72 5.95
CA ALA A 198 11.86 -3.61 7.01
C ALA A 198 13.28 -3.53 6.42
N ASP A 199 13.62 -4.41 5.47
CA ASP A 199 14.92 -4.43 4.81
C ASP A 199 15.24 -3.08 4.12
N VAL A 200 14.26 -2.45 3.47
CA VAL A 200 14.42 -1.12 2.85
C VAL A 200 14.73 -0.05 3.91
N LEU A 201 13.99 -0.05 5.03
CA LEU A 201 14.17 0.91 6.11
C LEU A 201 15.48 0.69 6.90
N GLU A 202 15.89 -0.56 7.09
CA GLU A 202 17.16 -0.92 7.74
C GLU A 202 18.35 -0.47 6.90
N ASN A 203 18.31 -0.71 5.59
CA ASN A 203 19.31 -0.23 4.64
C ASN A 203 19.38 1.29 4.60
N LEU A 204 18.23 1.98 4.67
CA LEU A 204 18.22 3.44 4.75
C LEU A 204 18.80 3.94 6.08
N ASN A 205 18.46 3.31 7.19
CA ASN A 205 18.96 3.68 8.52
C ASN A 205 20.47 3.47 8.65
N SER A 206 21.05 2.42 8.04
CA SER A 206 22.49 2.20 8.04
C SER A 206 23.24 3.32 7.32
N LEU A 207 22.71 3.80 6.19
CA LEU A 207 23.24 4.96 5.46
C LEU A 207 23.08 6.25 6.26
N LEU A 208 21.92 6.49 6.88
CA LEU A 208 21.68 7.69 7.68
C LEU A 208 22.55 7.77 8.93
N LYS A 209 22.92 6.63 9.55
CA LYS A 209 23.85 6.58 10.68
C LYS A 209 25.24 7.13 10.35
N THR A 210 25.63 7.11 9.09
CA THR A 210 26.92 7.67 8.64
C THR A 210 26.86 9.18 8.36
N CYS A 211 25.70 9.83 8.51
CA CYS A 211 25.50 11.24 8.21
C CYS A 211 25.00 12.02 9.43
N ASP A 212 25.85 12.89 9.99
CA ASP A 212 25.55 13.66 11.21
C ASP A 212 24.37 14.65 11.07
N ASN A 213 24.09 15.10 9.85
CA ASN A 213 23.13 16.19 9.61
C ASN A 213 21.68 15.71 9.36
N MET A 214 21.39 14.41 9.46
CA MET A 214 20.10 13.82 9.05
C MET A 214 19.31 13.19 10.21
N MET A 215 19.54 13.65 11.44
CA MET A 215 18.96 13.08 12.66
C MET A 215 17.42 13.05 12.66
N SER A 216 16.76 14.09 12.13
CA SER A 216 15.28 14.13 12.06
C SER A 216 14.73 13.01 11.18
N VAL A 217 15.29 12.84 9.98
CA VAL A 217 14.93 11.77 9.05
C VAL A 217 15.23 10.40 9.67
N GLN A 218 16.37 10.27 10.36
CA GLN A 218 16.74 9.03 11.04
C GLN A 218 15.73 8.65 12.13
N ILE A 219 15.28 9.61 12.95
CA ILE A 219 14.25 9.37 13.97
C ILE A 219 12.96 8.87 13.32
N ASP A 220 12.53 9.46 12.21
CA ASP A 220 11.33 9.04 11.51
C ASP A 220 11.48 7.63 10.90
N VAL A 221 12.64 7.31 10.32
CA VAL A 221 12.95 5.96 9.82
C VAL A 221 12.96 4.93 10.95
N ILE A 222 13.54 5.24 12.11
CA ILE A 222 13.56 4.34 13.27
C ILE A 222 12.13 4.12 13.80
N ARG A 223 11.31 5.18 13.86
CA ARG A 223 9.91 5.08 14.26
C ARG A 223 9.14 4.17 13.32
N GLU A 224 9.30 4.36 12.01
CA GLU A 224 8.64 3.52 11.01
C GLU A 224 9.12 2.07 11.09
N LEU A 225 10.43 1.84 11.23
CA LEU A 225 10.97 0.49 11.39
C LEU A 225 10.38 -0.21 12.63
N SER A 226 10.24 0.52 13.74
CA SER A 226 9.63 -0.01 14.98
C SER A 226 8.18 -0.42 14.74
N GLN A 227 7.43 0.37 13.97
CA GLN A 227 6.07 0.04 13.57
C GLN A 227 6.02 -1.25 12.72
N VAL A 228 6.93 -1.41 11.75
CA VAL A 228 7.01 -2.64 10.94
C VAL A 228 7.34 -3.86 11.79
N GLN A 229 8.22 -3.74 12.79
CA GLN A 229 8.54 -4.85 13.69
C GLN A 229 7.33 -5.28 14.55
N LEU A 230 6.52 -4.32 15.01
CA LEU A 230 5.27 -4.62 15.70
C LEU A 230 4.27 -5.34 14.79
N GLU A 231 4.17 -4.93 13.52
CA GLU A 231 3.33 -5.58 12.51
C GLU A 231 3.81 -7.01 12.22
N LEU A 232 5.11 -7.23 12.06
CA LEU A 232 5.71 -8.57 11.89
C LEU A 232 5.44 -9.48 13.09
N MET A 233 5.54 -8.94 14.32
CA MET A 233 5.22 -9.68 15.54
C MET A 233 3.74 -10.08 15.58
N ALA A 234 2.83 -9.18 15.19
CA ALA A 234 1.41 -9.49 15.10
C ALA A 234 1.14 -10.62 14.10
N LEU A 235 1.79 -10.61 12.93
CA LEU A 235 1.68 -11.68 11.94
C LEU A 235 2.24 -13.02 12.45
N ASN A 236 3.37 -13.00 13.14
CA ASN A 236 3.94 -14.21 13.76
C ASN A 236 2.99 -14.84 14.77
N LEU A 237 2.35 -14.02 15.62
CA LEU A 237 1.34 -14.50 16.54
C LEU A 237 0.18 -15.14 15.77
N GLN A 238 -0.35 -14.48 14.73
CA GLN A 238 -1.42 -15.05 13.91
C GLN A 238 -1.04 -16.39 13.27
N LYS A 239 0.21 -16.55 12.81
CA LYS A 239 0.72 -17.82 12.28
C LYS A 239 0.73 -18.93 13.33
N LEU A 240 1.26 -18.65 14.52
CA LEU A 240 1.29 -19.60 15.63
C LEU A 240 -0.12 -20.07 16.01
N TRP A 241 -1.09 -19.16 16.06
CA TRP A 241 -2.48 -19.51 16.37
C TRP A 241 -3.16 -20.35 15.29
N ARG A 242 -2.88 -20.10 14.01
CA ARG A 242 -3.38 -20.97 12.92
C ARG A 242 -2.81 -22.37 13.04
N GLN A 243 -1.52 -22.48 13.33
CA GLN A 243 -0.86 -23.75 13.53
C GLN A 243 -1.43 -24.50 14.75
N GLU A 244 -1.63 -23.81 15.88
CA GLU A 244 -2.22 -24.39 17.09
C GLU A 244 -3.70 -24.77 16.90
N SER A 245 -4.47 -24.03 16.11
CA SER A 245 -5.85 -24.38 15.79
C SER A 245 -5.91 -25.63 14.92
N GLN A 246 -5.03 -25.75 13.92
CA GLN A 246 -4.94 -26.93 13.07
C GLN A 246 -4.51 -28.16 13.87
N THR A 247 -3.48 -28.06 14.71
CA THR A 247 -3.05 -29.18 15.56
C THR A 247 -4.13 -29.59 16.57
N ASN A 248 -4.88 -28.63 17.13
CA ASN A 248 -6.00 -28.95 18.01
C ASN A 248 -7.15 -29.66 17.28
N ILE A 249 -7.43 -29.35 16.01
CA ILE A 249 -8.43 -30.08 15.20
C ILE A 249 -7.96 -31.51 14.95
N PHE A 250 -6.71 -31.72 14.52
CA PHE A 250 -6.17 -33.07 14.31
C PHE A 250 -6.16 -33.91 15.59
N ASN A 251 -5.87 -33.29 16.74
CA ASN A 251 -5.92 -33.98 18.02
C ASN A 251 -7.36 -34.29 18.45
N LEU A 252 -8.34 -33.46 18.08
CA LEU A 252 -9.76 -33.72 18.38
C LEU A 252 -10.31 -34.88 17.56
N ASP A 253 -9.92 -35.01 16.28
CA ASP A 253 -10.30 -36.15 15.44
C ASP A 253 -9.66 -37.45 15.94
N ASN A 254 -8.36 -37.42 16.31
CA ASN A 254 -7.69 -38.58 16.91
C ASN A 254 -8.31 -38.95 18.28
N ASP A 255 -8.65 -37.95 19.09
CA ASP A 255 -9.34 -38.16 20.36
C ASP A 255 -10.75 -38.69 20.14
N ALA A 256 -11.48 -38.21 19.12
CA ALA A 256 -12.82 -38.71 18.77
C ALA A 256 -12.76 -40.16 18.28
N ASP A 257 -11.79 -40.52 17.43
CA ASP A 257 -11.56 -41.89 17.01
C ASP A 257 -11.17 -42.79 18.20
N SER A 258 -10.36 -42.28 19.14
CA SER A 258 -10.03 -43.01 20.37
C SER A 258 -11.25 -43.17 21.30
N ILE A 259 -12.13 -42.18 21.36
CA ILE A 259 -13.36 -42.19 22.16
C ILE A 259 -14.40 -43.10 21.52
N ILE A 260 -14.54 -43.12 20.21
CA ILE A 260 -15.41 -44.05 19.46
C ILE A 260 -14.93 -45.50 19.70
N ASN A 261 -13.61 -45.74 19.59
CA ASN A 261 -13.03 -47.06 19.91
C ASN A 261 -13.15 -47.43 21.41
N SER A 262 -13.18 -46.44 22.31
CA SER A 262 -13.38 -46.63 23.75
C SER A 262 -14.85 -46.78 24.13
N LEU A 263 -15.80 -46.28 23.36
CA LEU A 263 -17.24 -46.42 23.61
C LEU A 263 -17.75 -47.83 23.31
N ASP A 264 -17.01 -48.58 22.47
CA ASP A 264 -17.18 -50.04 22.33
C ASP A 264 -16.62 -50.82 23.54
N SER A 265 -16.02 -50.14 24.53
CA SER A 265 -15.49 -50.74 25.75
C SER A 265 -15.87 -49.93 27.01
N ASP A 266 -17.05 -50.21 27.55
CA ASP A 266 -17.63 -49.74 28.83
C ASP A 266 -16.68 -49.03 29.82
N SER A 267 -16.61 -47.68 29.78
CA SER A 267 -16.01 -46.89 30.86
C SER A 267 -16.42 -45.40 30.81
N THR A 268 -17.41 -45.02 31.61
CA THR A 268 -18.05 -43.68 31.64
C THR A 268 -17.40 -42.66 32.60
N LYS A 269 -16.11 -42.77 32.92
CA LYS A 269 -15.49 -41.94 33.99
C LYS A 269 -14.54 -40.80 33.54
N THR A 270 -14.25 -40.62 32.26
CA THR A 270 -13.24 -39.65 31.78
C THR A 270 -13.79 -38.35 31.17
N ILE A 271 -15.11 -38.18 31.10
CA ILE A 271 -15.75 -37.12 30.30
C ILE A 271 -15.68 -35.74 31.00
N THR A 272 -15.64 -35.66 32.32
CA THR A 272 -15.85 -34.40 33.06
C THR A 272 -14.63 -33.47 33.13
N GLU A 273 -13.40 -34.00 33.16
CA GLU A 273 -12.18 -33.15 33.22
C GLU A 273 -11.84 -32.49 31.88
N LYS A 274 -12.09 -33.16 30.74
CA LYS A 274 -11.79 -32.60 29.42
C LYS A 274 -12.65 -31.38 29.07
N THR A 275 -13.92 -31.35 29.51
CA THR A 275 -14.86 -30.23 29.28
C THR A 275 -14.46 -28.91 29.97
N LEU A 276 -13.77 -28.97 31.11
CA LEU A 276 -13.36 -27.78 31.86
C LEU A 276 -12.17 -27.06 31.20
N ASN A 277 -11.26 -27.80 30.57
CA ASN A 277 -10.10 -27.24 29.85
C ASN A 277 -10.53 -26.44 28.60
N THR A 278 -11.59 -26.90 27.91
CA THR A 278 -12.16 -26.21 26.74
C THR A 278 -12.78 -24.86 27.10
N SER A 279 -13.36 -24.72 28.29
CA SER A 279 -13.98 -23.48 28.78
C SER A 279 -12.93 -22.37 29.03
N CYS A 280 -11.79 -22.71 29.64
CA CYS A 280 -10.70 -21.77 29.88
C CYS A 280 -10.05 -21.24 28.58
N LYS A 281 -9.94 -22.09 27.55
CA LYS A 281 -9.42 -21.72 26.22
C LYS A 281 -10.32 -20.68 25.52
N ASN A 282 -11.64 -20.81 25.66
CA ASN A 282 -12.62 -19.87 25.11
C ASN A 282 -12.59 -18.48 25.78
N VAL A 283 -12.25 -18.39 27.06
CA VAL A 283 -12.11 -17.11 27.78
C VAL A 283 -10.84 -16.36 27.36
N PHE A 284 -9.76 -17.10 27.09
CA PHE A 284 -8.51 -16.52 26.59
C PHE A 284 -8.64 -16.01 25.15
N LEU A 285 -9.31 -16.77 24.27
CA LEU A 285 -9.68 -16.35 22.91
C LEU A 285 -10.46 -15.02 22.91
N ARG A 286 -11.48 -14.88 23.77
CA ARG A 286 -12.22 -13.61 23.90
C ARG A 286 -11.37 -12.45 24.43
N LYS A 287 -10.41 -12.71 25.33
CA LYS A 287 -9.45 -11.68 25.79
C LYS A 287 -8.47 -11.27 24.68
N MET A 288 -8.16 -12.17 23.74
CA MET A 288 -7.24 -11.92 22.63
C MET A 288 -7.90 -11.19 21.45
N GLU A 289 -9.17 -11.48 21.15
CA GLU A 289 -9.99 -10.66 20.24
C GLU A 289 -10.10 -9.22 20.77
N ALA A 290 -10.15 -9.05 22.10
CA ALA A 290 -10.12 -7.74 22.73
C ALA A 290 -8.76 -7.02 22.60
N THR A 291 -7.62 -7.74 22.62
CA THR A 291 -6.28 -7.13 22.43
C THR A 291 -5.94 -6.85 20.97
N THR A 292 -6.40 -7.67 20.03
CA THR A 292 -6.30 -7.39 18.58
C THR A 292 -7.17 -6.19 18.18
N SER A 293 -8.37 -6.06 18.76
CA SER A 293 -9.18 -4.83 18.68
C SER A 293 -8.48 -3.62 19.32
N LEU A 294 -7.63 -3.84 20.33
CA LEU A 294 -6.82 -2.81 20.98
C LEU A 294 -5.65 -2.35 20.09
N ASN A 295 -5.04 -3.25 19.31
CA ASN A 295 -4.07 -2.89 18.27
C ASN A 295 -4.71 -2.09 17.12
N GLU A 296 -5.95 -2.43 16.72
CA GLU A 296 -6.74 -1.58 15.80
C GLU A 296 -7.10 -0.21 16.42
N LYS A 297 -7.33 -0.14 17.73
CA LYS A 297 -7.49 1.15 18.46
C LYS A 297 -6.18 1.91 18.60
N LEU A 298 -5.03 1.26 18.71
CA LEU A 298 -3.71 1.90 18.65
C LEU A 298 -3.44 2.49 17.26
N TYR A 299 -3.93 1.83 16.20
CA TYR A 299 -4.01 2.41 14.86
C TYR A 299 -4.86 3.69 14.80
N ARG A 300 -5.87 3.85 15.67
CA ARG A 300 -6.59 5.13 15.84
C ARG A 300 -5.76 6.23 16.51
N LEU A 301 -4.81 5.88 17.38
CA LEU A 301 -3.93 6.88 18.02
C LEU A 301 -2.87 7.39 17.05
N SER A 302 -2.40 6.57 16.10
CA SER A 302 -1.51 7.03 15.02
C SER A 302 -2.25 7.82 13.94
N GLY A 303 -3.54 7.52 13.68
CA GLY A 303 -4.36 8.26 12.72
C GLY A 303 -4.89 9.62 13.18
N HIS A 304 -4.79 9.94 14.49
CA HIS A 304 -5.25 11.23 15.04
C HIS A 304 -4.13 12.28 15.20
N LEU A 305 -2.87 11.87 15.04
CA LEU A 305 -1.78 12.81 14.82
C LEU A 305 -1.81 13.18 13.34
N GLY A 306 -2.00 14.46 13.03
CA GLY A 306 -1.90 15.01 11.67
C GLY A 306 -0.49 14.82 11.10
N LEU A 307 -0.16 13.59 10.73
CA LEU A 307 1.12 13.22 10.17
C LEU A 307 1.00 13.37 8.66
N LYS A 308 1.61 14.45 8.16
CA LYS A 308 2.13 14.46 6.79
C LYS A 308 2.83 13.12 6.55
N THR A 309 2.50 12.44 5.45
CA THR A 309 3.24 11.24 5.07
C THR A 309 4.74 11.60 4.97
N PRO A 310 5.70 10.69 5.22
CA PRO A 310 7.12 11.02 5.06
C PRO A 310 7.45 11.65 3.70
N SER A 311 6.71 11.24 2.66
CA SER A 311 6.72 11.82 1.30
C SER A 311 6.21 13.27 1.17
N GLN A 312 5.52 13.81 2.18
CA GLN A 312 5.04 15.20 2.27
C GLN A 312 5.93 16.12 3.12
N LEU A 313 7.00 15.59 3.74
CA LEU A 313 8.02 16.38 4.44
C LEU A 313 9.10 16.92 3.48
N SER A 314 9.06 16.52 2.22
CA SER A 314 9.95 16.99 1.18
C SER A 314 9.41 18.32 0.59
N PHE A 315 10.14 19.40 0.90
CA PHE A 315 10.04 20.76 0.32
C PHE A 315 8.97 21.71 0.86
N GLY A 316 9.27 22.31 2.02
CA GLY A 316 8.99 23.72 2.27
C GLY A 316 10.22 24.56 1.97
N THR A 317 10.67 24.64 0.72
CA THR A 317 11.68 25.63 0.30
C THR A 317 11.00 26.99 0.19
N GLY A 318 10.92 27.68 1.34
CA GLY A 318 10.70 29.11 1.35
C GLY A 318 11.83 29.79 0.60
N ILE A 319 11.46 30.51 -0.46
CA ILE A 319 12.29 31.45 -1.20
C ILE A 319 12.97 32.38 -0.19
N LEU A 320 14.28 32.21 -0.01
CA LEU A 320 15.14 33.22 0.62
C LEU A 320 15.28 34.37 -0.39
N LYS A 321 14.42 35.38 -0.24
CA LYS A 321 14.72 36.75 -0.69
C LYS A 321 15.57 37.41 0.41
N ASN A 322 16.85 37.55 0.14
CA ASN A 322 17.59 38.83 0.16
C ASN A 322 19.05 38.58 -0.17
#